data_AF-A0A957VHZ2-F1
#
_entry.id   AF-A0A957VHZ2-F1
#
_cell.length_a   1.000
_cell.length_b   1.000
_cell.length_c   1.000
_cell.angle_alpha   90.00
_cell.angle_beta   90.00
_cell.angle_gamma   90.00
#
_symmetry.space_group_name_H-M   'P 1'
#
loop_
_entity.id
_entity.type
_entity.pdbx_description
1 polymer ?
#
loop_
_entity_poly.entity_id
_entity_poly.type
_entity_poly.pdbx_seq_one_letter_code
_entity_poly.pdbx_strand_id
1 'polypeptide(L)' 'MLQQYAFVLILSALAFIVPLAAVLIGHFLGPRKPNSVKNDTYESGVETIGDTWVQFRAQYYLIGLIFLI' A
#
# COMPACT_ATOMS: atom_id res chain seq x y z
N MET A 1 -4.75 13.25 -32.11
CA MET A 1 -5.34 13.60 -30.80
C MET A 1 -5.83 12.36 -30.05
N LEU A 2 -6.90 11.66 -30.46
CA LEU A 2 -7.40 10.47 -29.72
C LEU A 2 -6.42 9.28 -29.66
N GLN A 3 -5.61 9.09 -30.70
CA GLN A 3 -4.62 8.00 -30.75
C GLN A 3 -3.52 8.11 -29.69
N GLN A 4 -3.22 9.34 -29.22
CA GLN A 4 -2.28 9.57 -28.12
C GLN A 4 -2.88 9.12 -26.77
N TYR A 5 -4.19 9.31 -26.58
CA TYR A 5 -4.89 8.80 -25.40
C TYR A 5 -4.99 7.27 -25.39
N ALA A 6 -5.06 6.63 -26.57
CA ALA A 6 -4.98 5.17 -26.65
C ALA A 6 -3.63 4.66 -26.12
N PHE A 7 -2.51 5.34 -26.45
CA PHE A 7 -1.20 5.01 -25.91
C PHE A 7 -1.13 5.21 -24.39
N VAL A 8 -1.68 6.30 -23.87
CA VAL A 8 -1.78 6.55 -22.42
C VAL A 8 -2.56 5.45 -21.71
N LEU A 9 -3.69 4.99 -22.28
CA LEU A 9 -4.48 3.90 -21.73
C LEU A 9 -3.72 2.57 -21.70
N ILE A 10 -3.00 2.26 -22.78
CA ILE A 10 -2.17 1.04 -22.86
C ILE A 10 -1.07 1.07 -21.79
N LEU A 11 -0.36 2.19 -21.65
CA LEU A 11 0.67 2.33 -20.63
C LEU A 11 0.10 2.28 -19.21
N SER A 12 -1.07 2.89 -18.98
CA SER A 12 -1.74 2.83 -17.69
C SER A 12 -2.14 1.40 -17.33
N ALA A 13 -2.71 0.65 -18.28
CA ALA A 13 -3.03 -0.76 -18.09
C ALA A 13 -1.77 -1.57 -17.76
N LEU A 14 -0.67 -1.36 -18.48
CA LEU A 14 0.59 -2.04 -18.21
C LEU A 14 1.16 -1.69 -16.82
N ALA A 15 1.03 -0.43 -16.40
CA ALA A 15 1.46 0.03 -15.07
C ALA A 15 0.71 -0.65 -13.93
N PHE A 16 -0.53 -1.11 -14.13
CA PHE A 16 -1.26 -1.94 -13.18
C PHE A 16 -0.94 -3.43 -13.31
N ILE A 17 -0.87 -3.94 -14.54
CA ILE A 17 -0.66 -5.37 -14.81
C ILE A 17 0.69 -5.84 -14.28
N VAL A 18 1.76 -5.07 -14.49
CA VAL A 18 3.11 -5.51 -14.11
C VAL A 18 3.28 -5.69 -12.59
N PRO A 19 2.94 -4.71 -11.73
CA PRO A 19 3.00 -4.90 -10.27
C PRO A 19 2.04 -5.97 -9.77
N LEU A 20 0.82 -6.04 -10.34
CA LEU A 20 -0.14 -7.06 -9.97
C LEU A 20 0.39 -8.47 -10.27
N ALA A 21 0.95 -8.68 -11.46
CA ALA A 21 1.57 -9.94 -11.85
C ALA A 21 2.74 -10.29 -10.90
N ALA A 22 3.60 -9.33 -10.56
CA ALA A 22 4.71 -9.56 -9.63
C ALA A 22 4.22 -10.02 -8.24
N VAL A 23 3.19 -9.37 -7.69
CA VAL A 23 2.58 -9.75 -6.40
C VAL A 23 1.94 -11.14 -6.48
N LEU A 24 1.19 -11.43 -7.54
CA LEU A 24 0.55 -12.74 -7.73
C LEU A 24 1.58 -13.86 -7.86
N ILE A 25 2.62 -13.65 -8.66
CA ILE A 25 3.73 -14.60 -8.81
C ILE A 25 4.38 -14.86 -7.44
N GLY A 26 4.70 -13.81 -6.68
CA GLY A 26 5.25 -13.95 -5.33
C GLY A 26 4.31 -14.69 -4.36
N HIS A 27 3.00 -14.44 -4.47
CA HIS A 27 1.99 -15.08 -3.64
C HIS A 27 1.83 -16.58 -3.92
N PHE A 28 1.92 -17.00 -5.19
CA PHE A 28 1.75 -18.41 -5.58
C PHE A 28 3.05 -19.22 -5.53
N LEU A 29 4.20 -18.62 -5.84
CA LEU A 29 5.51 -19.31 -5.82
C LEU A 29 6.22 -19.24 -4.47
N GLY A 30 5.83 -18.30 -3.59
CA GLY A 30 6.46 -18.11 -2.29
C GLY A 30 6.09 -19.18 -1.25
N PRO A 31 7.00 -19.52 -0.31
CA PRO A 31 6.72 -20.49 0.74
C PRO A 31 5.66 -19.98 1.73
N ARG A 32 4.59 -20.74 1.92
CA ARG A 32 3.50 -20.44 2.87
C ARG A 32 3.78 -21.06 4.24
N LYS A 33 4.32 -20.27 5.17
CA LYS A 33 4.58 -20.69 6.56
C LYS A 33 4.04 -19.68 7.58
N PRO A 34 2.71 -19.50 7.66
CA PRO A 34 2.09 -18.62 8.66
C PRO A 34 2.31 -19.19 10.06
N ASN A 35 2.59 -18.33 11.04
CA ASN A 35 2.58 -18.66 12.45
C ASN A 35 2.11 -17.42 13.25
N SER A 36 1.78 -17.60 14.53
CA SER A 36 1.28 -16.49 15.36
C SER A 36 2.25 -15.31 15.38
N VAL A 37 3.56 -15.58 15.55
CA VAL A 37 4.60 -14.55 15.68
C VAL A 37 4.82 -13.73 14.40
N LYS A 38 4.79 -14.35 13.20
CA LYS A 38 4.96 -13.64 11.92
C LYS A 38 3.74 -12.80 11.53
N ASN A 39 2.58 -13.15 12.07
CA ASN A 39 1.33 -12.45 11.83
C ASN A 39 1.07 -11.38 12.90
N ASP A 40 1.96 -11.26 13.90
CA ASP A 40 1.84 -10.29 14.98
C ASP A 40 2.42 -8.93 14.58
N THR A 41 2.00 -7.89 15.29
CA THR A 41 2.52 -6.53 15.09
C THR A 41 3.97 -6.47 15.56
N TYR A 42 4.84 -5.85 14.76
CA TYR A 42 6.23 -5.67 15.14
C TYR A 42 6.38 -4.56 16.19
N GLU A 43 6.78 -4.93 17.40
CA GLU A 43 7.06 -4.00 18.51
C GLU A 43 8.44 -4.30 19.12
N SER A 44 9.50 -4.35 18.29
CA SER A 44 10.90 -4.55 18.71
C SER A 44 11.17 -5.73 19.68
N GLY A 45 10.33 -6.76 19.67
CA GLY A 45 10.46 -7.96 20.52
C GLY A 45 9.72 -7.89 21.86
N VAL A 46 8.91 -6.86 22.11
CA VAL A 46 7.97 -6.80 23.23
C VAL A 46 6.54 -6.99 22.75
N GLU A 47 5.64 -7.32 23.68
CA GLU A 47 4.21 -7.39 23.40
C GLU A 47 3.66 -5.98 23.13
N THR A 48 2.71 -5.87 22.19
CA THR A 48 2.04 -4.59 21.94
C THR A 48 1.16 -4.24 23.14
N ILE A 49 1.34 -3.03 23.70
CA ILE A 49 0.60 -2.59 24.89
C ILE A 49 -0.25 -1.36 24.55
N GLY A 50 -1.54 -1.44 24.87
CA GLY A 50 -2.47 -0.30 24.82
C GLY A 50 -3.11 -0.05 23.46
N ASP A 51 -4.06 0.89 23.43
CA ASP A 51 -4.72 1.31 22.21
C ASP A 51 -3.79 2.22 21.39
N THR A 52 -3.79 2.05 20.07
CA THR A 52 -3.04 2.91 19.13
C THR A 52 -3.68 4.28 18.92
N TRP A 53 -4.62 4.68 19.79
CA TRP A 53 -5.32 5.97 19.72
C TRP A 53 -4.37 7.11 20.10
N VAL A 54 -3.63 7.58 19.10
CA VAL A 54 -2.83 8.80 19.17
C VAL A 54 -3.62 9.99 18.66
N GLN A 55 -3.40 11.16 19.28
CA GLN A 55 -3.97 12.41 18.80
C GLN A 55 -3.37 12.77 17.43
N PHE A 56 -4.14 12.53 16.38
CA PHE A 56 -3.78 12.96 15.03
C PHE A 56 -3.76 14.49 14.97
N ARG A 57 -2.66 15.03 14.43
CA ARG A 57 -2.50 16.49 14.35
C ARG A 57 -3.35 17.04 13.22
N ALA A 58 -4.09 18.11 13.49
CA ALA A 58 -4.92 18.80 12.48
C ALA A 58 -4.10 19.34 11.28
N GLN A 59 -2.78 19.48 11.44
CA GLN A 59 -1.89 19.97 10.38
C GLN A 59 -1.92 19.09 9.12
N TYR A 60 -2.09 17.77 9.24
CA TYR A 60 -2.20 16.90 8.06
C TYR A 60 -3.42 17.24 7.21
N TYR A 61 -4.54 17.56 7.87
CA TYR A 61 -5.75 18.01 7.20
C TYR A 61 -5.55 19.38 6.55
N LEU A 62 -4.97 20.34 7.29
CA LEU A 62 -4.74 21.69 6.76
C LEU A 62 -3.81 21.69 5.54
N ILE A 63 -2.75 20.87 5.56
CA ILE A 63 -1.85 20.72 4.40
C ILE A 63 -2.63 20.15 3.21
N GLY A 64 -3.45 19.11 3.42
CA GLY A 64 -4.29 18.55 2.35
C GLY A 64 -5.31 19.54 1.80
N LEU A 65 -5.92 20.35 2.67
CA LEU A 65 -6.88 21.38 2.29
C LEU A 65 -6.23 22.51 1.49
N ILE A 66 -5.05 22.97 1.91
CA ILE A 66 -4.29 24.00 1.19
C ILE A 66 -3.78 23.47 -0.15
N PHE A 67 -3.39 22.19 -0.24
CA PHE A 67 -3.01 21.58 -1.53
C PHE A 67 -4.19 21.46 -2.50
N LEU A 68 -5.40 21.25 -1.97
CA LEU A 68 -6.61 21.09 -2.78
C LEU A 68 -7.11 22.42 -3.37
N ILE A 69 -6.96 23.52 -2.64
CA ILE A 69 -7.38 24.89 -3.04
C ILE A 69 -6.33 25.52 -3.95
#